data_AF-A0A2R7K1A0-F1
#
_entry.id   AF-A0A2R7K1A0-F1
#
_cell.length_a   1.000
_cell.length_b   1.000
_cell.length_c   1.000
_cell.angle_alpha   90.00
_cell.angle_beta   90.00
_cell.angle_gamma   90.00
#
_symmetry.space_group_name_H-M   'P 1'
#
loop_
_entity.id
_entity.type
_entity.pdbx_description
1 polymer ?
#
loop_
_entity_poly.entity_id
_entity_poly.type
_entity_poly.pdbx_seq_one_letter_code
_entity_poly.pdbx_strand_id
1 'polypeptide(L)'
;MSIKFNNILDNKWWQEIAVVAFSFTLYTLKNDWMLFSSFISILMGIFFYLVLYMHAQFNRFFLLPILFKTQRPLTYIFLTICGVLLFSVVLYEMTKLDMFSNCHLYQNSHQRSYVYQLASVLGTLVCILSPIIVFKFYRIHKRKTDETLLFNQMQLNALKGQLNPHFLFNTFNTLYGISLEFPDRTPDLIMKVSQLMRYQLESNNKQCVSLEEELEFINSYV
;
A
#
# COMPACT_ATOMS: atom_id res chain seq x y z
N MET A 1 -9.03 -6.64 -22.04
CA MET A 1 -10.08 -6.02 -21.19
C MET A 1 -9.58 -5.66 -19.78
N SER A 2 -8.57 -6.34 -19.21
CA SER A 2 -8.04 -6.10 -17.85
C SER A 2 -7.28 -4.78 -17.65
N ILE A 3 -6.58 -4.26 -18.67
CA ILE A 3 -5.71 -3.07 -18.53
C ILE A 3 -6.53 -1.78 -18.29
N LYS A 4 -7.73 -1.66 -18.89
CA LYS A 4 -8.60 -0.49 -18.68
C LYS A 4 -9.22 -0.47 -17.27
N PHE A 5 -9.50 -1.63 -16.68
CA PHE A 5 -10.14 -1.72 -15.37
C PHE A 5 -9.17 -1.34 -14.23
N ASN A 6 -7.90 -1.73 -14.35
CA ASN A 6 -6.86 -1.31 -13.41
C ASN A 6 -6.67 0.21 -13.39
N ASN A 7 -6.73 0.88 -14.55
CA ASN A 7 -6.61 2.35 -14.61
C ASN A 7 -7.77 3.09 -13.93
N ILE A 8 -8.99 2.52 -13.94
CA ILE A 8 -10.14 3.11 -13.25
C ILE A 8 -10.03 2.91 -11.74
N LEU A 9 -9.69 1.70 -11.30
CA LEU A 9 -9.49 1.38 -9.88
C LEU A 9 -8.30 2.11 -9.29
N ASP A 10 -7.26 2.43 -10.06
CA ASP A 10 -6.11 3.16 -9.54
C ASP A 10 -6.32 4.68 -9.46
N ASN A 11 -7.28 5.22 -10.20
CA ASN A 11 -7.57 6.64 -10.18
C ASN A 11 -8.29 7.05 -8.89
N LYS A 12 -7.62 7.90 -8.09
CA LYS A 12 -8.15 8.40 -6.82
C LYS A 12 -9.50 9.11 -6.98
N TRP A 13 -9.72 9.84 -8.08
CA TRP A 13 -10.98 10.55 -8.30
C TRP A 13 -12.17 9.60 -8.48
N TRP A 14 -11.99 8.50 -9.22
CA TRP A 14 -13.03 7.49 -9.38
C TRP A 14 -13.33 6.75 -8.06
N GLN A 15 -12.30 6.50 -7.25
CA GLN A 15 -12.48 5.97 -5.90
C GLN A 15 -13.30 6.91 -5.01
N GLU A 16 -12.99 8.21 -5.00
CA GLU A 16 -13.75 9.19 -4.23
C GLU A 16 -15.20 9.28 -4.68
N ILE A 17 -15.44 9.38 -5.99
CA ILE A 17 -16.79 9.43 -6.56
C ILE A 17 -17.58 8.17 -6.16
N ALA A 18 -16.97 7.00 -6.24
CA ALA A 18 -17.60 5.74 -5.85
C ALA A 18 -17.93 5.69 -4.35
N VAL A 19 -17.01 6.14 -3.48
CA VAL A 19 -17.23 6.19 -2.02
C VAL A 19 -18.33 7.17 -1.67
N VAL A 20 -18.35 8.36 -2.28
CA VAL A 20 -19.41 9.36 -2.09
C VAL A 20 -20.75 8.82 -2.56
N ALA A 21 -20.82 8.26 -3.77
CA ALA A 21 -22.05 7.69 -4.31
C ALA A 21 -22.58 6.55 -3.43
N PHE A 22 -21.71 5.63 -3.00
CA PHE A 22 -22.08 4.50 -2.14
C PHE A 22 -22.52 4.93 -0.73
N SER A 23 -21.81 5.87 -0.11
CA SER A 23 -22.20 6.36 1.22
C SER A 23 -23.46 7.22 1.17
N PHE A 24 -23.69 7.97 0.09
CA PHE A 24 -24.94 8.70 -0.13
C PHE A 24 -26.13 7.74 -0.33
N THR A 25 -25.98 6.68 -1.14
CA THR A 25 -27.07 5.71 -1.34
C THR A 25 -27.42 4.95 -0.06
N LEU A 26 -26.42 4.57 0.76
CA LEU A 26 -26.68 3.98 2.08
C LEU A 26 -27.39 4.95 3.01
N TYR A 27 -27.01 6.23 2.99
CA TYR A 27 -27.69 7.27 3.76
C TYR A 27 -29.17 7.41 3.36
N THR A 28 -29.46 7.42 2.05
CA THR A 28 -30.84 7.53 1.56
C THR A 28 -31.68 6.28 1.83
N LEU A 29 -31.06 5.08 1.80
CA LEU A 29 -31.73 3.82 2.13
C LEU A 29 -32.08 3.73 3.63
N LYS A 30 -31.21 4.25 4.50
CA LYS A 30 -31.41 4.22 5.96
C LYS A 30 -32.51 5.18 6.43
N ASN A 31 -32.62 6.34 5.79
CA ASN A 31 -33.66 7.32 6.05
C ASN A 31 -34.84 7.06 5.11
N ASP A 32 -35.52 5.91 5.28
CA ASP A 32 -36.73 5.45 4.56
C ASP A 32 -37.30 6.54 3.65
N TRP A 33 -36.93 6.51 2.37
CA TRP A 33 -37.24 7.51 1.34
C TRP A 33 -37.55 8.87 1.97
N MET A 34 -36.51 9.59 2.40
CA MET A 34 -36.54 11.04 2.65
C MET A 34 -37.66 11.60 1.80
N LEU A 35 -38.82 11.90 2.40
CA LEU A 35 -40.02 12.09 1.59
C LEU A 35 -39.67 13.22 0.65
N PHE A 36 -39.46 12.90 -0.63
CA PHE A 36 -39.15 13.82 -1.70
C PHE A 36 -40.45 14.58 -2.04
N SER A 37 -41.17 14.99 -0.99
CA SER A 37 -42.45 15.69 -1.02
C SER A 37 -42.26 17.13 -1.45
N SER A 38 -41.07 17.70 -1.21
CA SER A 38 -40.71 19.06 -1.59
C SER A 38 -39.22 19.19 -1.91
N PHE A 39 -38.89 20.09 -2.85
CA PHE A 39 -37.51 20.46 -3.20
C PHE A 39 -36.70 20.93 -1.98
N ILE A 40 -37.34 21.62 -1.03
CA ILE A 40 -36.70 22.08 0.21
C ILE A 40 -36.22 20.89 1.03
N SER A 41 -37.00 19.81 1.09
CA SER A 41 -36.62 18.61 1.83
C SER A 41 -35.37 17.95 1.26
N ILE A 42 -35.26 17.88 -0.07
CA ILE A 42 -34.09 17.37 -0.78
C ILE A 42 -32.84 18.16 -0.37
N LEU A 43 -32.93 19.49 -0.43
CA LEU A 43 -31.82 20.36 -0.11
C LEU A 43 -31.35 20.18 1.34
N MET A 44 -32.29 20.05 2.28
CA MET A 44 -31.97 19.83 3.69
C MET A 44 -31.31 18.47 3.94
N GLY A 45 -31.72 17.41 3.24
CA GLY A 45 -31.04 16.13 3.36
C GLY A 45 -29.66 16.08 2.74
N ILE A 46 -29.46 16.77 1.61
CA ILE A 46 -28.12 16.94 1.03
C ILE A 46 -27.24 17.70 2.04
N PHE A 47 -27.73 18.79 2.62
CA PHE A 47 -27.01 19.53 3.65
C PHE A 47 -26.66 18.64 4.85
N PHE A 48 -27.62 17.85 5.34
CA PHE A 48 -27.39 16.93 6.45
C PHE A 48 -26.32 15.89 6.13
N TYR A 49 -26.38 15.30 4.93
CA TYR A 49 -25.36 14.38 4.44
C TYR A 49 -23.99 15.05 4.31
N LEU A 50 -23.92 16.31 3.85
CA LEU A 50 -22.67 17.06 3.76
C LEU A 50 -22.02 17.24 5.14
N VAL A 51 -22.80 17.45 6.20
CA VAL A 51 -22.25 17.52 7.58
C VAL A 51 -21.64 16.18 7.99
N LEU A 52 -22.34 15.06 7.74
CA LEU A 52 -21.81 13.71 7.99
C LEU A 52 -20.54 13.43 7.16
N TYR A 53 -20.54 13.83 5.90
CA TYR A 53 -19.40 13.68 5.00
C TYR A 53 -18.21 14.52 5.46
N MET A 54 -18.44 15.78 5.89
CA MET A 54 -17.39 16.65 6.44
C MET A 54 -16.73 16.04 7.67
N HIS A 55 -17.49 15.42 8.58
CA HIS A 55 -16.92 14.70 9.72
C HIS A 55 -15.99 13.57 9.28
N ALA A 56 -16.42 12.74 8.32
CA ALA A 56 -15.60 11.63 7.82
C ALA A 56 -14.33 12.13 7.11
N GLN A 57 -14.42 13.21 6.32
CA GLN A 57 -13.25 13.81 5.67
C GLN A 57 -12.31 14.48 6.68
N PHE A 58 -12.83 15.12 7.73
CA PHE A 58 -12.02 15.64 8.82
C PHE A 58 -11.21 14.52 9.49
N ASN A 59 -11.86 13.39 9.80
CA ASN A 59 -11.16 12.22 10.33
C ASN A 59 -10.08 11.72 9.37
N ARG A 60 -10.41 11.61 8.09
CA ARG A 60 -9.48 11.17 7.06
C ARG A 60 -8.24 12.07 6.91
N PHE A 61 -8.42 13.39 6.83
CA PHE A 61 -7.32 14.31 6.51
C PHE A 61 -6.50 14.71 7.72
N PHE A 62 -7.10 14.84 8.90
CA PHE A 62 -6.42 15.31 10.10
C PHE A 62 -6.08 14.19 11.09
N LEU A 63 -7.00 13.24 11.30
CA LEU A 63 -6.82 12.19 12.31
C LEU A 63 -6.09 10.96 11.76
N LEU A 64 -6.41 10.51 10.54
CA LEU A 64 -5.78 9.34 9.92
C LEU A 64 -4.25 9.45 9.76
N PRO A 65 -3.64 10.63 9.48
CA PRO A 65 -2.19 10.78 9.52
C PRO A 65 -1.57 10.48 10.89
N ILE A 66 -2.28 10.68 12.00
CA ILE A 66 -1.77 10.37 13.34
C ILE A 66 -1.55 8.86 13.49
N LEU A 67 -2.46 8.07 12.92
CA LEU A 67 -2.35 6.61 12.89
C LEU A 67 -1.16 6.15 12.03
N PHE A 68 -1.05 6.63 10.78
CA PHE A 68 -0.07 6.10 9.82
C PHE A 68 1.31 6.78 9.84
N LYS A 69 1.40 8.09 10.13
CA LYS A 69 2.67 8.85 10.12
C LYS A 69 3.30 8.90 11.50
N THR A 70 2.54 9.29 12.53
CA THR A 70 3.08 9.40 13.89
C THR A 70 3.02 8.10 14.69
N GLN A 71 2.32 7.07 14.18
CA GLN A 71 2.21 5.73 14.77
C GLN A 71 1.69 5.74 16.23
N ARG A 72 0.74 6.64 16.54
CA ARG A 72 0.10 6.77 17.86
C ARG A 72 -1.36 6.32 17.80
N PRO A 73 -1.66 5.00 17.85
CA PRO A 73 -3.01 4.48 17.66
C PRO A 73 -3.98 4.88 18.77
N LEU A 74 -3.52 4.94 20.03
CA LEU A 74 -4.36 5.33 21.16
C LEU A 74 -4.86 6.77 21.04
N THR A 75 -3.98 7.70 20.63
CA THR A 75 -4.35 9.10 20.39
C THR A 75 -5.36 9.21 19.25
N TYR A 76 -5.19 8.43 18.17
CA TYR A 76 -6.15 8.38 17.06
C TYR A 76 -7.53 7.89 17.51
N ILE A 77 -7.58 6.79 18.28
CA ILE A 77 -8.83 6.22 18.80
C ILE A 77 -9.54 7.23 19.70
N PHE A 78 -8.81 7.81 20.67
CA PHE A 78 -9.36 8.80 21.58
C PHE A 78 -9.96 10.00 20.84
N LEU A 79 -9.20 10.63 19.93
CA LEU A 79 -9.67 11.80 19.19
C LEU A 79 -10.83 11.46 18.25
N THR A 80 -10.86 10.25 17.66
CA THR A 80 -11.97 9.80 16.83
C THR A 80 -13.24 9.60 17.66
N ILE A 81 -13.14 9.02 18.85
CA ILE A 81 -14.28 8.87 19.77
C ILE A 81 -14.80 10.23 20.20
N CYS A 82 -13.92 11.15 20.59
CA CYS A 82 -14.29 12.52 20.93
C CYS A 82 -14.97 13.24 19.76
N GLY A 83 -14.44 13.08 18.54
CA GLY A 83 -15.01 13.63 17.32
C GLY A 83 -16.42 13.10 17.03
N VAL A 84 -16.61 11.78 17.12
CA VAL A 84 -17.93 11.14 16.93
C VAL A 84 -18.95 11.68 17.94
N LEU A 85 -18.58 11.75 19.22
CA LEU A 85 -19.47 12.27 20.27
C LEU A 85 -19.84 13.73 20.00
N LEU A 86 -18.85 14.59 19.73
CA LEU A 86 -19.07 16.00 19.43
C LEU A 86 -19.99 16.19 18.22
N PHE A 87 -19.70 15.52 17.09
CA PHE A 87 -20.51 15.64 15.89
C PHE A 87 -21.92 15.06 16.05
N SER A 88 -22.09 14.00 16.87
CA SER A 88 -23.42 13.47 17.17
C SER A 88 -24.29 14.45 17.97
N VAL A 89 -23.69 15.22 18.89
CA VAL A 89 -24.37 16.30 19.61
C VAL A 89 -24.75 17.42 18.64
N VAL A 90 -23.83 17.82 17.76
CA VAL A 90 -24.11 18.85 16.74
C VAL A 90 -25.30 18.43 15.88
N LEU A 91 -25.31 17.21 15.35
CA LEU A 91 -26.43 16.72 14.53
C LEU A 91 -27.74 16.63 15.33
N TYR A 92 -27.69 16.20 16.59
CA TYR A 92 -28.85 16.17 17.45
C TYR A 92 -29.47 17.56 17.64
N GLU A 93 -28.66 18.59 17.92
CA GLU A 93 -29.16 19.97 18.03
C GLU A 93 -29.69 20.50 16.69
N MET A 94 -29.07 20.14 15.56
CA MET A 94 -29.59 20.49 14.23
C MET A 94 -31.01 19.93 14.00
N THR A 95 -31.32 18.75 14.53
CA THR A 95 -32.68 18.16 14.41
C THR A 95 -33.77 18.90 15.20
N LYS A 96 -33.40 19.80 16.12
CA LYS A 96 -34.35 20.61 16.89
C LYS A 96 -34.68 21.94 16.21
N LEU A 97 -33.85 22.41 15.29
CA LEU A 97 -34.08 23.65 14.56
C LEU A 97 -35.35 23.56 13.72
N ASP A 98 -36.12 24.64 13.66
CA ASP A 98 -37.44 24.68 12.99
C ASP A 98 -37.38 24.36 11.49
N MET A 99 -36.25 24.62 10.85
CA MET A 99 -36.02 24.25 9.45
C MET A 99 -36.00 22.73 9.22
N PHE A 100 -35.53 21.97 10.20
CA PHE A 100 -35.45 20.50 10.15
C PHE A 100 -36.65 19.82 10.81
N SER A 101 -37.40 20.52 11.67
CA SER A 101 -38.64 20.00 12.27
C SER A 101 -39.80 19.97 11.27
N ASN A 102 -39.89 20.98 10.39
CA ASN A 102 -40.95 21.11 9.38
C ASN A 102 -40.66 20.32 8.10
N CYS A 103 -39.39 19.98 7.89
CA CYS A 103 -38.98 19.10 6.81
C CYS A 103 -39.24 17.65 7.24
N HIS A 104 -39.99 16.87 6.45
CA HIS A 104 -40.28 15.45 6.72
C HIS A 104 -39.05 14.54 6.50
N LEU A 105 -37.86 15.04 6.88
CA LEU A 105 -36.60 14.30 6.93
C LEU A 105 -36.68 13.11 7.89
N TYR A 106 -37.52 13.23 8.93
CA TYR A 106 -37.76 12.19 9.91
C TYR A 106 -39.24 11.80 9.88
N GLN A 107 -39.50 10.55 9.55
CA GLN A 107 -40.84 9.97 9.57
C GLN A 107 -41.23 9.52 10.99
N ASN A 108 -40.24 9.13 11.80
CA ASN A 108 -40.44 8.60 13.14
C ASN A 108 -39.69 9.41 14.21
N SER A 109 -40.29 9.57 15.39
CA SER A 109 -39.68 10.27 16.54
C SER A 109 -38.34 9.65 16.96
N HIS A 110 -38.16 8.34 16.76
CA HIS A 110 -36.91 7.64 17.02
C HIS A 110 -35.73 8.15 16.18
N GLN A 111 -35.96 8.64 14.96
CA GLN A 111 -34.88 9.12 14.09
C GLN A 111 -34.31 10.48 14.57
N ARG A 112 -35.04 11.20 15.44
CA ARG A 112 -34.57 12.42 16.12
C ARG A 112 -33.81 12.12 17.42
N SER A 113 -33.75 10.86 17.85
CA SER A 113 -33.03 10.47 19.06
C SER A 113 -31.52 10.67 18.89
N TYR A 114 -30.86 11.08 19.97
CA TYR A 114 -29.40 11.14 20.03
C TYR A 114 -28.74 9.82 19.63
N VAL A 115 -29.32 8.68 20.06
CA VAL A 115 -28.80 7.34 19.73
C VAL A 115 -28.80 7.10 18.21
N TYR A 116 -29.84 7.56 17.51
CA TYR A 116 -29.93 7.44 16.07
C TYR A 116 -28.87 8.29 15.37
N GLN A 117 -28.62 9.51 15.87
CA GLN A 117 -27.60 10.42 15.34
C GLN A 117 -26.18 9.91 15.58
N LEU A 118 -25.92 9.36 16.76
CA LEU A 118 -24.65 8.70 17.05
C LEU A 118 -24.41 7.51 16.10
N ALA A 119 -25.44 6.69 15.86
CA ALA A 119 -25.35 5.60 14.89
C ALA A 119 -25.20 6.10 13.44
N SER A 120 -25.73 7.28 13.09
CA SER A 120 -25.57 7.86 11.74
C SER A 120 -24.12 8.31 11.51
N VAL A 121 -23.53 9.02 12.48
CA VAL A 121 -22.13 9.48 12.44
C VAL A 121 -21.17 8.30 12.39
N LEU A 122 -21.38 7.28 13.23
CA LEU A 122 -20.55 6.07 13.21
C LEU A 122 -20.69 5.29 11.90
N GLY A 123 -21.93 5.12 11.42
CA GLY A 123 -22.19 4.39 10.19
C GLY A 123 -21.53 5.03 8.97
N THR A 124 -21.67 6.35 8.79
CA THR A 124 -21.04 7.06 7.67
C THR A 124 -19.52 7.09 7.79
N LEU A 125 -18.98 7.25 9.00
CA LEU A 125 -17.53 7.20 9.25
C LEU A 125 -16.96 5.85 8.80
N VAL A 126 -17.57 4.74 9.22
CA VAL A 126 -17.14 3.39 8.84
C VAL A 126 -17.28 3.17 7.33
N CYS A 127 -18.42 3.54 6.74
CA CYS A 127 -18.68 3.34 5.30
C CYS A 127 -17.68 4.10 4.42
N ILE A 128 -17.28 5.32 4.81
CA ILE A 128 -16.34 6.14 4.04
C ILE A 128 -14.89 5.70 4.31
N LEU A 129 -14.51 5.49 5.57
CA LEU A 129 -13.11 5.21 5.90
C LEU A 129 -12.69 3.76 5.58
N SER A 130 -13.58 2.77 5.73
CA SER A 130 -13.25 1.36 5.50
C SER A 130 -12.62 1.10 4.12
N PRO A 131 -13.27 1.44 2.98
CA PRO A 131 -12.67 1.21 1.67
C PRO A 131 -11.36 1.97 1.49
N ILE A 132 -11.27 3.22 1.98
CA ILE A 132 -10.05 4.04 1.89
C ILE A 132 -8.88 3.38 2.63
N ILE A 133 -9.12 2.88 3.84
CA ILE A 133 -8.10 2.21 4.65
C ILE A 133 -7.66 0.91 3.97
N VAL A 134 -8.60 0.10 3.48
CA VAL A 134 -8.31 -1.16 2.78
C VAL A 134 -7.45 -0.92 1.54
N PHE A 135 -7.83 0.02 0.67
CA PHE A 135 -7.06 0.34 -0.53
C PHE A 135 -5.68 0.91 -0.20
N LYS A 136 -5.59 1.76 0.82
CA LYS A 136 -4.31 2.32 1.28
C LYS A 136 -3.38 1.22 1.82
N PHE A 137 -3.93 0.30 2.61
CA PHE A 137 -3.19 -0.85 3.14
C PHE A 137 -2.71 -1.78 2.02
N TYR A 138 -3.59 -2.11 1.06
CA TYR A 138 -3.24 -2.90 -0.12
C TYR A 138 -2.07 -2.28 -0.90
N ARG A 139 -2.11 -0.96 -1.15
CA ARG A 139 -1.04 -0.23 -1.87
C ARG A 139 0.28 -0.23 -1.12
N ILE A 140 0.25 -0.02 0.20
CA ILE A 140 1.45 -0.03 1.05
C ILE A 140 2.07 -1.43 1.04
N HIS A 141 1.26 -2.48 1.20
CA HIS A 141 1.74 -3.86 1.17
C HIS A 141 2.32 -4.24 -0.18
N LYS A 142 1.62 -3.93 -1.28
CA LYS A 142 2.10 -4.19 -2.63
C LYS A 142 3.45 -3.53 -2.87
N ARG A 143 3.59 -2.25 -2.53
CA ARG A 143 4.85 -1.51 -2.70
C ARG A 143 6.00 -2.15 -1.89
N LYS A 144 5.74 -2.57 -0.65
CA LYS A 144 6.75 -3.24 0.19
C LYS A 144 7.18 -4.57 -0.41
N THR A 145 6.25 -5.35 -0.97
CA THR A 145 6.55 -6.61 -1.67
C THR A 145 7.40 -6.36 -2.91
N ASP A 146 7.02 -5.37 -3.74
CA ASP A 146 7.75 -5.01 -4.95
C ASP A 146 9.17 -4.52 -4.64
N GLU A 147 9.34 -3.68 -3.60
CA GLU A 147 10.64 -3.23 -3.11
C GLU A 147 11.51 -4.41 -2.64
N THR A 148 10.91 -5.36 -1.91
CA THR A 148 11.62 -6.57 -1.43
C THR A 148 12.04 -7.47 -2.59
N LEU A 149 11.18 -7.65 -3.59
CA LEU A 149 11.48 -8.44 -4.78
C LEU A 149 12.61 -7.81 -5.58
N LEU A 150 12.57 -6.49 -5.79
CA LEU A 150 13.62 -5.75 -6.48
C LEU A 150 14.96 -5.86 -5.74
N PHE A 151 14.94 -5.72 -4.41
CA PHE A 151 16.13 -5.89 -3.57
C PHE A 151 16.72 -7.30 -3.69
N ASN A 152 15.91 -8.34 -3.60
CA ASN A 152 16.36 -9.72 -3.77
C ASN A 152 16.91 -9.97 -5.17
N GLN A 153 16.29 -9.40 -6.21
CA GLN A 153 16.78 -9.51 -7.57
C GLN A 153 18.14 -8.81 -7.75
N MET A 154 18.34 -7.66 -7.12
CA MET A 154 19.65 -7.00 -7.09
C MET A 154 20.70 -7.85 -6.37
N GLN A 155 20.36 -8.44 -5.22
CA GLN A 155 21.27 -9.36 -4.52
C GLN A 155 21.62 -10.57 -5.39
N LEU A 156 20.62 -11.22 -6.00
CA LEU A 156 20.85 -12.36 -6.89
C LEU A 156 21.71 -11.99 -8.09
N ASN A 157 21.51 -10.81 -8.68
CA ASN A 157 22.35 -10.34 -9.79
C ASN A 157 23.78 -10.03 -9.33
N ALA A 158 23.96 -9.46 -8.13
CA ALA A 158 25.28 -9.24 -7.55
C ALA A 158 26.01 -10.57 -7.30
N LEU A 159 25.33 -11.54 -6.67
CA LEU A 159 25.82 -12.92 -6.46
C LEU A 159 26.17 -13.61 -7.79
N LYS A 160 25.30 -13.50 -8.80
CA LYS A 160 25.58 -14.03 -10.14
C LYS A 160 26.78 -13.36 -10.79
N GLY A 161 26.96 -12.04 -10.60
CA GLY A 161 28.09 -11.29 -11.11
C GLY A 161 29.42 -11.65 -10.44
N GLN A 162 29.41 -12.25 -9.25
CA GLN A 162 30.63 -12.80 -8.63
C GLN A 162 31.18 -13.97 -9.42
N LEU A 163 30.32 -14.72 -10.10
CA LEU A 163 30.73 -15.70 -11.10
C LEU A 163 30.86 -14.95 -12.43
N ASN A 164 32.01 -15.03 -13.10
CA ASN A 164 32.11 -14.56 -14.48
C ASN A 164 31.71 -15.71 -15.41
N PRO A 165 30.43 -15.84 -15.84
CA PRO A 165 29.98 -16.99 -16.62
C PRO A 165 30.72 -17.10 -17.94
N HIS A 166 31.08 -15.97 -18.56
CA HIS A 166 31.85 -15.96 -19.80
C HIS A 166 33.24 -16.56 -19.59
N PHE A 167 33.91 -16.19 -18.49
CA PHE A 167 35.18 -16.81 -18.11
C PHE A 167 35.02 -18.31 -17.90
N LEU A 168 34.04 -18.74 -17.12
CA LEU A 168 33.73 -20.17 -16.89
C LEU A 168 33.54 -20.96 -18.19
N PHE A 169 32.71 -20.47 -19.11
CA PHE A 169 32.49 -21.13 -20.40
C PHE A 169 33.76 -21.21 -21.24
N ASN A 170 34.54 -20.13 -21.30
CA ASN A 170 35.80 -20.11 -22.03
C ASN A 170 36.79 -21.11 -21.42
N THR A 171 36.92 -21.13 -20.11
CA THR A 171 37.82 -22.06 -19.41
C THR A 171 37.44 -23.52 -19.65
N PHE A 172 36.13 -23.86 -19.62
CA PHE A 172 35.69 -25.22 -19.94
C PHE A 172 35.94 -25.60 -21.40
N ASN A 173 35.71 -24.69 -22.35
CA ASN A 173 35.98 -24.95 -23.76
C ASN A 173 37.48 -25.16 -24.03
N THR A 174 38.35 -24.36 -23.41
CA THR A 174 39.81 -24.54 -23.49
C THR A 174 40.24 -25.86 -22.88
N LEU A 175 39.73 -26.20 -21.68
CA LEU A 175 40.00 -27.49 -21.03
C LEU A 175 39.56 -28.66 -21.91
N TYR A 176 38.40 -28.56 -22.56
CA TYR A 176 37.92 -29.59 -23.48
C TYR A 176 38.88 -29.77 -24.67
N GLY A 177 39.31 -28.68 -25.32
CA GLY A 177 40.30 -28.74 -26.41
C GLY A 177 41.62 -29.39 -25.97
N ILE A 178 42.15 -28.96 -24.82
CA ILE A 178 43.40 -29.51 -24.26
C ILE A 178 43.22 -30.98 -23.90
N SER A 179 42.06 -31.40 -23.42
CA SER A 179 41.82 -32.82 -23.09
C SER A 179 41.88 -33.75 -24.30
N LEU A 180 41.56 -33.24 -25.49
CA LEU A 180 41.64 -33.99 -26.74
C LEU A 180 43.06 -33.96 -27.33
N GLU A 181 43.76 -32.84 -27.24
CA GLU A 181 45.06 -32.62 -27.89
C GLU A 181 46.26 -33.03 -27.01
N PHE A 182 46.17 -32.82 -25.70
CA PHE A 182 47.23 -33.06 -24.70
C PHE A 182 46.66 -33.70 -23.41
N PRO A 183 46.14 -34.94 -23.47
CA PRO A 183 45.45 -35.58 -22.36
C PRO A 183 46.30 -35.65 -21.07
N ASP A 184 47.61 -35.88 -21.20
CA ASP A 184 48.55 -36.00 -20.07
C ASP A 184 48.65 -34.72 -19.22
N ARG A 185 48.36 -33.54 -19.80
CA ARG A 185 48.43 -32.23 -19.11
C ARG A 185 47.11 -31.78 -18.49
N THR A 186 46.02 -32.47 -18.83
CA THR A 186 44.65 -32.09 -18.43
C THR A 186 44.44 -32.07 -16.93
N PRO A 187 44.91 -33.06 -16.13
CA PRO A 187 44.68 -33.08 -14.68
C PRO A 187 45.25 -31.85 -13.96
N ASP A 188 46.48 -31.45 -14.31
CA ASP A 188 47.14 -30.29 -13.72
C ASP A 188 46.44 -28.98 -14.09
N LEU A 189 45.95 -28.89 -15.33
CA LEU A 189 45.21 -27.72 -15.81
C LEU A 189 43.85 -27.55 -15.11
N ILE A 190 43.14 -28.67 -14.87
CA ILE A 190 41.90 -28.67 -14.07
C ILE A 190 42.17 -28.15 -12.65
N MET A 191 43.28 -28.56 -12.04
CA MET A 191 43.67 -28.09 -10.70
C MET A 191 43.91 -26.58 -10.68
N LYS A 192 44.67 -26.05 -11.63
CA LYS A 192 44.93 -24.59 -11.76
C LYS A 192 43.64 -23.79 -11.94
N VAL A 193 42.74 -24.27 -12.80
CA VAL A 193 41.42 -23.63 -13.00
C VAL A 193 40.59 -23.65 -11.72
N SER A 194 40.60 -24.75 -10.97
CA SER A 194 39.90 -24.85 -9.69
C SER A 194 40.42 -23.83 -8.66
N GLN A 195 41.74 -23.63 -8.61
CA GLN A 195 42.37 -22.62 -7.73
C GLN A 195 42.00 -21.19 -8.14
N LEU A 196 42.03 -20.88 -9.44
CA LEU A 196 41.63 -19.57 -9.97
C LEU A 196 40.16 -19.26 -9.64
N MET A 197 39.25 -20.22 -9.83
CA MET A 197 37.83 -20.06 -9.50
C MET A 197 37.61 -19.85 -7.99
N ARG A 198 38.36 -20.58 -7.16
CA ARG A 198 38.31 -20.43 -5.70
C ARG A 198 38.79 -19.04 -5.27
N TYR A 199 39.93 -18.58 -5.80
CA TYR A 199 40.45 -17.23 -5.53
C TYR A 199 39.43 -16.17 -5.93
N GLN A 200 38.84 -16.26 -7.13
CA GLN A 200 37.87 -15.29 -7.60
C GLN A 200 36.59 -15.22 -6.75
N LEU A 201 36.17 -16.33 -6.15
CA LEU A 201 35.05 -16.38 -5.21
C LEU A 201 35.41 -15.83 -3.82
N GLU A 202 36.64 -16.09 -3.34
CA GLU A 202 37.10 -15.67 -2.01
C GLU A 202 37.56 -14.20 -1.98
N SER A 203 38.22 -13.72 -3.03
CA SER A 203 38.72 -12.33 -3.15
C SER A 203 37.58 -11.33 -3.26
N ASN A 204 36.46 -11.71 -3.87
CA ASN A 204 35.26 -10.86 -3.98
C ASN A 204 34.55 -10.59 -2.64
N ASN A 205 34.86 -11.38 -1.59
CA ASN A 205 34.41 -11.13 -0.22
C ASN A 205 35.35 -10.20 0.57
N LYS A 206 36.52 -9.86 0.04
CA LYS A 206 37.51 -8.96 0.68
C LYS A 206 37.45 -7.58 0.02
N GLN A 207 37.38 -6.51 0.83
CA GLN A 207 37.39 -5.12 0.32
C GLN A 207 38.75 -4.72 -0.28
N CYS A 208 39.84 -5.34 0.19
CA CYS A 208 41.20 -5.18 -0.31
C CYS A 208 41.92 -6.53 -0.23
N VAL A 209 42.79 -6.79 -1.19
CA VAL A 209 43.74 -7.91 -1.22
C VAL A 209 45.16 -7.37 -1.32
N SER A 210 46.14 -8.13 -0.86
CA SER A 210 47.54 -7.70 -0.98
C SER A 210 47.98 -7.72 -2.45
N LEU A 211 48.92 -6.84 -2.81
CA LEU A 211 49.50 -6.82 -4.17
C LEU A 211 50.18 -8.17 -4.50
N GLU A 212 50.74 -8.84 -3.50
CA GLU A 212 51.38 -10.15 -3.65
C GLU A 212 50.37 -11.24 -4.04
N GLU A 213 49.23 -11.32 -3.33
CA GLU A 213 48.12 -12.24 -3.68
C GLU A 213 47.60 -11.97 -5.11
N GLU A 214 47.48 -10.69 -5.50
CA GLU A 214 47.01 -10.29 -6.84
C GLU A 214 48.01 -10.69 -7.94
N LEU A 215 49.31 -10.53 -7.69
CA LEU A 215 50.38 -10.91 -8.61
C LEU A 215 50.49 -12.43 -8.75
N GLU A 216 50.34 -13.18 -7.65
CA GLU A 216 50.34 -14.64 -7.67
C GLU A 216 49.15 -15.19 -8.47
N PHE A 217 47.98 -14.57 -8.33
CA PHE A 217 46.79 -14.89 -9.12
C PHE A 217 47.00 -14.65 -10.64
N ILE A 218 47.57 -13.50 -11.03
CA ILE A 218 47.86 -13.22 -12.45
C ILE A 218 48.86 -14.23 -13.04
N ASN A 219 49.89 -14.60 -12.27
CA ASN A 219 50.91 -15.55 -12.71
C ASN A 219 50.40 -17.00 -12.81
N SER A 220 49.29 -17.34 -12.16
CA SER A 220 48.66 -18.65 -12.29
C SER A 220 47.69 -18.72 -13.50
N TYR A 221 47.40 -17.57 -14.12
CA TYR A 221 46.59 -17.45 -15.34
C TYR A 221 47.41 -17.44 -16.65
N VAL A 222 48.62 -16.84 -16.64
CA VAL A 222 49.52 -16.70 -17.80
C VAL A 222 50.50 -17.89 -17.89
#